data_AF-A0A022PR15-F1
#
_entry.id   AF-A0A022PR15-F1
#
_cell.length_a   1.000
_cell.length_b   1.000
_cell.length_c   1.000
_cell.angle_alpha   90.00
_cell.angle_beta   90.00
_cell.angle_gamma   90.00
#
_symmetry.space_group_name_H-M   'P 1'
#
loop_
_entity.id
_entity.type
_entity.pdbx_description
1 polymer ?
#
loop_
_entity_poly.entity_id
_entity_poly.type
_entity_poly.pdbx_seq_one_letter_code
_entity_poly.pdbx_strand_id
1 'polypeptide(L)'
;MHSSVLSSRKESCPKMVPEKSTVSNVFGSRAFERYREDLTLMEAASRNEEAENAFAGLVKQSTAALLNSYARKGYPYAAWEVKTLLIRAMVSEKAAAFQAHQFLLANQNCT
;
A
#
# COMPACT_ATOMS: atom_id res chain seq x y z
N MET A 1 0.55 32.65 14.37
CA MET A 1 0.30 32.50 12.92
C MET A 1 1.55 31.95 12.28
N HIS A 2 1.41 30.78 11.64
CA HIS A 2 2.20 30.14 10.57
C HIS A 2 3.73 30.35 10.53
N SER A 3 4.55 29.31 10.36
CA SER A 3 4.43 28.38 9.23
C SER A 3 5.10 27.04 9.49
N SER A 4 4.35 25.98 9.22
CA SER A 4 4.80 24.59 9.16
C SER A 4 5.78 24.40 8.00
N VAL A 5 6.96 23.84 8.29
CA VAL A 5 7.92 23.42 7.26
C VAL A 5 7.49 22.04 6.76
N LEU A 6 6.62 21.99 5.75
CA LEU A 6 6.40 20.77 4.97
C LEU A 6 7.49 20.68 3.89
N SER A 7 8.52 19.89 4.16
CA SER A 7 9.56 19.56 3.18
C SER A 7 8.93 18.73 2.06
N SER A 8 8.76 19.34 0.88
CA SER A 8 8.48 18.66 -0.38
C SER A 8 9.63 17.72 -0.75
N ARG A 9 9.66 16.51 -0.19
CA ARG A 9 10.42 15.42 -0.78
C ARG A 9 9.65 14.91 -2.00
N LYS A 10 9.95 15.49 -3.16
CA LYS A 10 9.75 14.79 -4.44
C LYS A 10 10.68 13.59 -4.40
N GLU A 11 10.17 12.44 -3.94
CA GLU A 11 10.85 11.17 -4.17
C GLU A 11 10.89 10.95 -5.68
N SER A 12 12.07 11.13 -6.27
CA SER A 12 12.36 10.59 -7.59
C SER A 12 11.92 9.14 -7.58
N CYS A 13 10.97 8.79 -8.47
CA CYS A 13 10.40 7.45 -8.60
C CYS A 13 11.42 6.38 -8.20
N PRO A 14 11.16 5.52 -7.20
CA PRO A 14 12.07 4.42 -6.95
C PRO A 14 12.08 3.60 -8.23
N LYS A 15 13.27 3.47 -8.84
CA LYS A 15 13.55 2.59 -9.97
C LYS A 15 12.72 1.34 -9.78
N MET A 16 11.69 1.19 -10.63
CA MET A 16 10.76 0.08 -10.75
C MET A 16 10.91 -0.93 -9.62
N VAL A 17 10.08 -0.82 -8.57
CA VAL A 17 10.09 -1.73 -7.42
C VAL A 17 10.29 -3.16 -7.94
N PRO A 18 11.47 -3.77 -7.73
CA PRO A 18 11.76 -5.09 -8.30
C PRO A 18 10.64 -6.06 -7.93
N GLU A 19 10.26 -6.97 -8.82
CA GLU A 19 9.20 -7.96 -8.57
C GLU A 19 9.38 -8.69 -7.23
N LYS A 20 10.65 -8.92 -6.87
CA LYS A 20 11.09 -9.56 -5.62
C LYS A 20 11.16 -8.64 -4.41
N SER A 21 10.65 -7.41 -4.50
CA SER A 21 10.66 -6.48 -3.38
C SER A 21 9.71 -6.96 -2.29
N THR A 22 10.21 -6.94 -1.07
CA THR A 22 9.43 -7.31 0.12
C THR A 22 8.51 -6.18 0.54
N VAL A 23 7.40 -6.53 1.19
CA VAL A 23 6.47 -5.58 1.82
C VAL A 23 7.21 -4.66 2.80
N SER A 24 8.16 -5.21 3.56
CA SER A 24 9.00 -4.45 4.52
C SER A 24 9.91 -3.42 3.85
N ASN A 25 10.49 -3.74 2.68
CA ASN A 25 11.32 -2.79 1.93
C ASN A 25 10.52 -1.61 1.38
N VAL A 26 9.26 -1.82 1.01
CA VAL A 26 8.43 -0.77 0.38
C VAL A 26 7.62 0.03 1.38
N PHE A 27 7.18 -0.60 2.46
CA PHE A 27 6.29 0.01 3.46
C PHE A 27 6.96 0.26 4.81
N GLY A 28 8.24 -0.07 4.94
CA GLY A 28 9.05 0.18 6.12
C GLY A 28 8.88 -0.86 7.23
N SER A 29 9.71 -0.73 8.27
CA SER A 29 9.80 -1.67 9.39
C SER A 29 8.52 -1.84 10.20
N ARG A 30 7.51 -0.95 10.08
CA ARG A 30 6.22 -1.17 10.74
C ARG A 30 5.40 -2.32 10.14
N ALA A 31 5.67 -2.68 8.87
CA ALA A 31 5.13 -3.91 8.30
C ALA A 31 5.81 -5.16 8.87
N PHE A 32 7.04 -5.03 9.37
CA PHE A 32 7.88 -6.13 9.85
C PHE A 32 7.27 -6.91 11.02
N GLU A 33 6.61 -6.24 11.96
CA GLU A 33 6.06 -6.90 13.16
C GLU A 33 4.90 -7.85 12.84
N ARG A 34 4.38 -7.83 11.61
CA ARG A 34 3.14 -8.54 11.25
C ARG A 34 3.26 -9.49 10.05
N TYR A 35 4.32 -9.40 9.25
CA TYR A 35 4.55 -10.23 8.05
C TYR A 35 5.91 -10.92 8.13
N ARG A 36 6.05 -12.08 7.48
CA ARG A 36 7.39 -12.67 7.31
C ARG A 36 8.27 -11.69 6.52
N GLU A 37 9.55 -11.62 6.89
CA GLU A 37 10.55 -10.74 6.27
C GLU A 37 10.64 -10.88 4.74
N ASP A 38 10.34 -12.07 4.22
CA ASP A 38 10.47 -12.47 2.83
C ASP A 38 9.19 -12.30 2.00
N LEU A 39 8.07 -11.85 2.59
CA LEU A 39 6.82 -11.68 1.86
C LEU A 39 6.98 -10.63 0.75
N THR A 40 6.94 -11.07 -0.51
CA THR A 40 7.02 -10.18 -1.66
C THR A 40 5.69 -9.47 -1.93
N LEU A 41 5.76 -8.32 -2.62
CA LEU A 41 4.57 -7.61 -3.07
C LEU A 41 3.67 -8.47 -3.96
N MET A 42 4.27 -9.25 -4.87
CA MET A 42 3.51 -10.09 -5.80
C MET A 42 2.79 -11.23 -5.07
N GLU A 43 3.47 -11.90 -4.13
CA GLU A 43 2.82 -12.91 -3.27
C GLU A 43 1.70 -12.32 -2.43
N ALA A 44 1.84 -11.08 -1.95
CA ALA A 44 0.79 -10.40 -1.22
C ALA A 44 -0.42 -10.07 -2.11
N ALA A 45 -0.18 -9.65 -3.36
CA ALA A 45 -1.23 -9.31 -4.33
C ALA A 45 -1.98 -10.54 -4.87
N SER A 46 -1.28 -11.65 -5.10
CA SER A 46 -1.82 -12.88 -5.69
C SER A 46 -2.55 -13.78 -4.69
N ARG A 47 -2.53 -13.47 -3.39
CA ARG A 47 -3.24 -14.26 -2.36
C ARG A 47 -4.75 -14.21 -2.59
N ASN A 48 -5.29 -15.33 -3.03
CA ASN A 48 -6.72 -15.55 -3.23
C ASN A 48 -7.33 -16.09 -1.94
N GLU A 49 -7.52 -15.19 -0.97
CA GLU A 49 -8.50 -15.28 0.13
C GLU A 49 -8.55 -16.57 0.96
N GLU A 50 -7.81 -16.58 2.08
CA GLU A 50 -8.16 -17.31 3.30
C GLU A 50 -7.29 -16.78 4.46
N ALA A 51 -7.62 -15.59 4.94
CA ALA A 51 -7.27 -15.19 6.29
C ALA A 51 -8.22 -14.06 6.69
N GLU A 52 -8.94 -14.24 7.78
CA GLU A 52 -9.67 -13.21 8.53
C GLU A 52 -8.75 -12.09 9.07
N ASN A 53 -7.58 -11.88 8.45
CA ASN A 53 -6.60 -10.91 8.84
C ASN A 53 -6.80 -9.65 8.00
N ALA A 54 -7.48 -8.65 8.58
CA ALA A 54 -7.72 -7.35 7.97
C ALA A 54 -6.44 -6.69 7.43
N PHE A 55 -5.28 -6.94 8.06
CA PHE A 55 -4.00 -6.44 7.58
C PHE A 55 -3.51 -7.16 6.32
N ALA A 56 -3.78 -8.46 6.17
CA ALA A 56 -3.44 -9.18 4.94
C ALA A 56 -4.23 -8.62 3.75
N GLY A 57 -5.53 -8.35 3.94
CA GLY A 57 -6.37 -7.68 2.95
C GLY A 57 -5.87 -6.26 2.62
N LEU A 58 -5.46 -5.51 3.65
CA LEU A 58 -4.89 -4.17 3.49
C LEU A 58 -3.63 -4.19 2.60
N VAL A 59 -2.67 -5.08 2.85
CA VAL A 59 -1.44 -5.13 2.05
C VAL A 59 -1.71 -5.60 0.62
N LYS A 60 -2.59 -6.58 0.42
CA LYS A 60 -3.02 -7.03 -0.91
C LYS A 60 -3.54 -5.85 -1.74
N GLN A 61 -4.53 -5.13 -1.20
CA GLN A 61 -5.17 -4.04 -1.94
C GLN A 61 -4.30 -2.79 -2.06
N SER A 62 -3.45 -2.50 -1.07
CA SER A 62 -2.46 -1.42 -1.15
C SER A 62 -1.39 -1.70 -2.19
N THR A 63 -0.98 -2.96 -2.35
CA THR A 63 -0.02 -3.36 -3.38
C THR A 63 -0.62 -3.17 -4.77
N ALA A 64 -1.84 -3.66 -4.99
CA ALA A 64 -2.56 -3.43 -6.25
C ALA A 64 -2.77 -1.93 -6.53
N ALA A 65 -3.12 -1.14 -5.50
CA ALA A 65 -3.27 0.31 -5.62
C ALA A 65 -1.96 1.01 -5.99
N LEU A 66 -0.83 0.58 -5.41
CA LEU A 66 0.48 1.13 -5.72
C LEU A 66 0.86 0.85 -7.17
N LEU A 67 0.68 -0.39 -7.64
CA LEU A 67 0.91 -0.77 -9.03
C LEU A 67 0.02 0.02 -10.01
N ASN A 68 -1.27 0.14 -9.69
CA ASN A 68 -2.21 0.92 -10.48
C ASN A 68 -1.84 2.41 -10.53
N SER A 69 -1.37 2.99 -9.42
CA SER A 69 -0.92 4.39 -9.36
C SER A 69 0.29 4.68 -10.25
N TYR A 70 1.14 3.68 -10.52
CA TYR A 70 2.26 3.80 -11.45
C TYR A 70 1.87 3.56 -12.91
N ALA A 71 0.96 2.60 -13.15
CA ALA A 71 0.67 2.12 -14.49
C ALA A 71 -0.50 2.86 -15.17
N ARG A 72 -1.47 3.38 -14.41
CA ARG A 72 -2.76 3.86 -14.95
C ARG A 72 -2.88 5.38 -14.80
N LYS A 73 -3.09 6.06 -15.94
CA LYS A 73 -3.48 7.48 -15.94
C LYS A 73 -4.89 7.62 -15.38
N GLY A 74 -5.09 8.54 -14.44
CA GLY A 74 -6.40 8.78 -13.82
C GLY A 74 -6.75 7.85 -12.65
N TYR A 75 -5.82 7.00 -12.19
CA TYR A 75 -6.01 6.27 -10.94
C TYR A 75 -6.17 7.26 -9.77
N PRO A 76 -7.15 7.07 -8.85
CA PRO A 76 -7.55 8.10 -7.90
C PRO A 76 -6.56 8.36 -6.77
N TYR A 77 -5.51 7.54 -6.64
CA TYR A 77 -4.46 7.73 -5.64
C TYR A 77 -3.08 7.85 -6.27
N ALA A 78 -2.31 8.85 -5.87
CA ALA A 78 -0.88 8.87 -6.13
C ALA A 78 -0.14 7.82 -5.26
N ALA A 79 1.02 7.36 -5.73
CA ALA A 79 1.82 6.35 -5.01
C ALA A 79 2.14 6.73 -3.56
N TRP A 80 2.39 8.02 -3.28
CA TRP A 80 2.67 8.50 -1.92
C TRP A 80 1.42 8.45 -1.01
N GLU A 81 0.22 8.66 -1.58
CA GLU A 81 -1.05 8.55 -0.86
C GLU A 81 -1.30 7.10 -0.45
N VAL A 82 -1.07 6.16 -1.38
CA VAL A 82 -1.20 4.72 -1.10
C VAL A 82 -0.31 4.31 0.07
N LYS A 83 0.98 4.70 0.06
CA LYS A 83 1.92 4.41 1.16
C LYS A 83 1.45 5.02 2.49
N THR A 84 0.99 6.27 2.47
CA THR A 84 0.53 6.98 3.67
C THR A 84 -0.71 6.33 4.27
N LEU A 85 -1.70 6.01 3.43
CA LEU A 85 -2.96 5.42 3.84
C LEU A 85 -2.77 4.00 4.38
N LEU A 86 -1.88 3.20 3.79
CA LEU A 86 -1.48 1.90 4.34
C LEU A 86 -0.94 2.04 5.77
N ILE A 87 0.05 2.92 5.99
CA ILE A 87 0.67 3.10 7.31
C ILE A 87 -0.37 3.57 8.35
N ARG A 88 -1.28 4.47 7.96
CA ARG A 88 -2.37 4.92 8.84
C ARG A 88 -3.35 3.79 9.18
N ALA A 89 -3.64 2.92 8.23
CA ALA A 89 -4.59 1.83 8.41
C ALA A 89 -4.02 0.67 9.26
N MET A 90 -2.70 0.61 9.47
CA MET A 90 -2.06 -0.39 10.33
C MET A 90 -2.37 -0.24 11.83
N VAL A 91 -3.02 0.85 12.26
CA VAL A 91 -3.29 1.10 13.70
C VAL A 91 -4.37 0.19 14.31
N SER A 92 -5.22 -0.44 13.50
CA SER A 92 -6.24 -1.38 13.98
C SER A 92 -6.79 -2.24 12.85
N GLU A 93 -7.35 -3.40 13.17
CA GLU A 93 -8.00 -4.28 12.19
C GLU A 93 -9.18 -3.59 11.51
N LYS A 94 -9.97 -2.78 12.23
CA LYS A 94 -11.07 -2.01 11.66
C LYS A 94 -10.57 -1.00 10.62
N ALA A 95 -9.50 -0.27 10.93
CA ALA A 95 -8.90 0.69 9.99
C ALA A 95 -8.29 -0.03 8.77
N ALA A 96 -7.66 -1.18 8.99
CA ALA A 96 -7.11 -2.01 7.94
C ALA A 96 -8.18 -2.52 6.98
N ALA A 97 -9.26 -3.10 7.51
CA ALA A 97 -10.39 -3.58 6.72
C ALA A 97 -11.06 -2.46 5.92
N PHE A 98 -11.29 -1.30 6.56
CA PHE A 98 -11.89 -0.14 5.91
C PHE A 98 -11.03 0.35 4.74
N GLN A 99 -9.73 0.56 4.96
CA GLN A 99 -8.84 1.06 3.92
C GLN A 99 -8.60 0.02 2.81
N ALA A 100 -8.53 -1.27 3.15
CA ALA A 100 -8.48 -2.35 2.17
C ALA A 100 -9.69 -2.29 1.22
N HIS A 101 -10.88 -2.07 1.77
CA HIS A 101 -12.10 -1.93 0.98
C HIS A 101 -12.07 -0.68 0.08
N GLN A 102 -11.59 0.46 0.57
CA GLN A 102 -11.43 1.66 -0.27
C GLN A 102 -10.49 1.42 -1.45
N PHE A 103 -9.34 0.77 -1.20
CA PHE A 103 -8.42 0.41 -2.28
C PHE A 103 -9.01 -0.62 -3.24
N LEU A 104 -9.77 -1.60 -2.75
CA LEU A 104 -10.48 -2.56 -3.60
C LEU A 104 -11.40 -1.85 -4.59
N LEU A 105 -12.23 -0.93 -4.10
CA LEU A 105 -13.14 -0.14 -4.95
C LEU A 105 -12.37 0.67 -5.99
N ALA A 106 -11.28 1.34 -5.60
CA ALA A 106 -10.44 2.06 -6.55
C ALA A 106 -9.76 1.15 -7.59
N ASN A 107 -9.34 -0.04 -7.18
CA ASN A 107 -8.73 -1.04 -8.07
C ASN A 107 -9.73 -1.61 -9.09
N GLN A 108 -11.00 -1.74 -8.69
CA GLN A 108 -12.09 -2.28 -9.52
C GLN A 108 -12.75 -1.22 -10.41
N ASN A 109 -12.92 0.02 -9.92
CA ASN A 109 -13.61 1.11 -10.64
C ASN A 109 -12.72 1.78 -11.71
N CYS A 110 -11.83 1.04 -12.33
CA CYS A 110 -10.96 1.54 -13.39
C CYS A 110 -11.56 1.21 -14.77
N THR A 111 -11.98 2.25 -15.51
CA THR A 111 -12.12 2.23 -16.98
C THR A 111 -10.79 2.51 -17.66
#